data_AF-A0A1F7XBX1-F1
#
_entry.id   AF-A0A1F7XBX1-F1
#
_cell.length_a   1.000
_cell.length_b   1.000
_cell.length_c   1.000
_cell.angle_alpha   90.00
_cell.angle_beta   90.00
_cell.angle_gamma   90.00
#
_symmetry.space_group_name_H-M   'P 1'
#
loop_
_entity.id
_entity.type
_entity.pdbx_description
1 polymer ?
#
loop_
_entity_poly.entity_id
_entity_poly.type
_entity_poly.pdbx_seq_one_letter_code
_entity_poly.pdbx_strand_id
1 'polypeptide(L)'
;MRTLVKNTGARKIFRKGSKKHSQEYSRVSFFSEIPFRNLVVISLIGNLATLAFVIIIQNQLPPLIPLFYGLPKTEEQVATSISLVIPGILATSVILINLLISQITNDDYLKKILILTGVVSAFLSTITTLKIIFLVGVF
;
A
#
# COMPACT_ATOMS: atom_id res chain seq x y z
N MET A 1 -54.22 18.07 -62.01
CA MET A 1 -52.91 17.38 -61.92
C MET A 1 -51.95 18.21 -61.08
N ARG A 2 -51.79 17.90 -59.79
CA ARG A 2 -50.76 18.50 -58.92
C ARG A 2 -49.72 17.44 -58.62
N THR A 3 -48.47 17.73 -58.94
CA THR A 3 -47.33 16.84 -58.84
C THR A 3 -46.86 16.70 -57.39
N LEU A 4 -46.73 15.46 -56.95
CA LEU A 4 -46.13 15.06 -55.67
C LEU A 4 -44.61 15.25 -55.73
N VAL A 5 -44.11 16.17 -54.90
CA VAL A 5 -42.67 16.36 -54.67
C VAL A 5 -42.17 15.24 -53.73
N LYS A 6 -41.32 14.36 -54.27
CA LYS A 6 -40.62 13.31 -53.52
C LYS A 6 -39.59 13.92 -52.57
N ASN A 7 -39.83 13.80 -51.26
CA ASN A 7 -38.87 14.09 -50.20
C ASN A 7 -38.15 12.78 -49.79
N THR A 8 -36.95 12.53 -50.33
CA THR A 8 -36.15 11.32 -50.03
C THR A 8 -34.66 11.61 -49.84
N GLY A 9 -34.30 12.75 -49.24
CA GLY A 9 -32.89 13.12 -49.01
C GLY A 9 -32.38 13.03 -47.56
N ALA A 10 -33.24 13.20 -46.56
CA ALA A 10 -32.76 13.64 -45.23
C ALA A 10 -32.41 12.52 -44.22
N ARG A 11 -32.62 11.23 -44.52
CA ARG A 11 -32.50 10.16 -43.51
C ARG A 11 -31.10 9.54 -43.35
N LYS A 12 -30.11 9.90 -44.18
CA LYS A 12 -28.82 9.16 -44.20
C LYS A 12 -27.71 9.73 -43.30
N ILE A 13 -27.89 10.93 -42.73
CA ILE A 13 -26.82 11.62 -41.97
C ILE A 13 -26.89 11.29 -40.46
N PHE A 14 -28.04 10.88 -39.94
CA PHE A 14 -28.23 10.71 -38.49
C PHE A 14 -27.71 9.39 -37.89
N ARG A 15 -27.20 8.46 -38.70
CA ARG A 15 -26.79 7.12 -38.21
C ARG A 15 -25.29 6.90 -38.02
N LYS A 16 -24.44 7.86 -38.41
CA LYS A 16 -22.97 7.65 -38.41
C LYS A 16 -22.25 8.19 -37.16
N GLY A 17 -22.91 8.99 -36.31
CA GLY A 17 -22.32 9.57 -35.10
C GLY A 17 -22.35 8.69 -33.84
N SER A 18 -23.20 7.67 -33.79
CA SER A 18 -23.47 6.92 -32.54
C SER A 18 -22.51 5.75 -32.27
N LYS A 19 -21.65 5.36 -33.21
CA LYS A 19 -20.78 4.18 -33.03
C LYS A 19 -19.39 4.48 -32.45
N LYS A 20 -18.98 5.74 -32.35
CA LYS A 20 -17.66 6.09 -31.79
C LYS A 20 -17.64 6.29 -30.28
N HIS A 21 -18.79 6.50 -29.63
CA HIS A 21 -18.84 6.82 -28.20
C HIS A 21 -18.99 5.62 -27.26
N SER A 22 -19.20 4.39 -27.76
CA SER A 22 -19.38 3.20 -26.90
C SER A 22 -18.15 2.29 -26.75
N GLN A 23 -16.99 2.65 -27.31
CA GLN A 23 -15.78 1.82 -27.20
C GLN A 23 -14.73 2.36 -26.22
N GLU A 24 -15.03 3.45 -25.49
CA GLU A 24 -14.06 4.16 -24.64
C GLU A 24 -14.29 3.99 -23.12
N TYR A 25 -15.34 3.26 -22.70
CA TYR A 25 -15.60 2.90 -21.30
C TYR A 25 -15.93 1.38 -21.28
N SER A 26 -15.23 0.46 -20.63
CA SER A 26 -14.30 0.54 -19.52
C SER A 26 -13.20 -0.50 -19.74
N ARG A 27 -11.98 -0.05 -20.05
CA ARG A 27 -10.83 -0.82 -19.57
C ARG A 27 -10.79 -0.56 -18.08
N VAL A 28 -11.23 -1.53 -17.29
CA VAL A 28 -11.04 -1.51 -15.83
C VAL A 28 -9.54 -1.59 -15.61
N SER A 29 -8.88 -0.44 -15.60
CA SER A 29 -7.46 -0.33 -15.26
C SER A 29 -7.36 -0.49 -13.74
N PHE A 30 -7.22 -1.74 -13.30
CA PHE A 30 -7.03 -2.14 -11.89
C PHE A 30 -5.85 -1.44 -11.17
N PHE A 31 -5.07 -0.61 -11.88
CA PHE A 31 -3.82 -0.01 -11.41
C PHE A 31 -3.70 1.50 -11.60
N SER A 32 -4.74 2.23 -12.01
CA SER A 32 -4.53 3.62 -12.44
C SER A 32 -4.57 4.68 -11.34
N GLU A 33 -5.10 4.43 -10.14
CA GLU A 33 -5.20 5.48 -9.10
C GLU A 33 -4.95 4.98 -7.68
N ILE A 34 -3.73 4.48 -7.41
CA ILE A 34 -3.28 4.31 -6.02
C ILE A 34 -2.93 5.70 -5.48
N PRO A 35 -3.65 6.23 -4.48
CA PRO A 35 -3.31 7.53 -3.90
C PRO A 35 -1.94 7.45 -3.24
N PHE A 36 -1.14 8.51 -3.39
CA PHE A 36 0.17 8.61 -2.76
C PHE A 36 1.13 7.46 -3.10
N ARG A 37 1.11 6.96 -4.33
CA ARG A 37 2.00 5.86 -4.79
C ARG A 37 3.45 6.00 -4.34
N ASN A 38 4.03 7.20 -4.42
CA ASN A 38 5.41 7.45 -3.99
C ASN A 38 5.60 7.18 -2.49
N LEU A 39 4.65 7.58 -1.64
CA LEU A 39 4.71 7.31 -0.20
C LEU A 39 4.63 5.81 0.09
N VAL A 40 3.77 5.08 -0.62
CA VAL A 40 3.69 3.62 -0.50
C VAL A 40 5.03 2.99 -0.85
N VAL A 41 5.61 3.34 -2.00
CA VAL A 41 6.89 2.77 -2.46
C VAL A 41 8.01 3.10 -1.48
N ILE A 42 8.13 4.35 -1.03
CA ILE A 42 9.15 4.75 -0.06
C ILE A 42 8.96 4.00 1.27
N SER A 43 7.73 3.85 1.74
CA SER A 43 7.44 3.13 3.00
C SER A 43 7.77 1.65 2.90
N LEU A 44 7.47 1.02 1.76
CA LEU A 44 7.80 -0.37 1.49
C LEU A 44 9.31 -0.57 1.41
N ILE A 45 10.02 0.27 0.65
CA ILE A 45 11.48 0.22 0.57
C ILE A 45 12.11 0.45 1.94
N GLY A 46 11.65 1.45 2.69
CA GLY A 46 12.15 1.75 4.03
C GLY A 46 11.94 0.58 5.00
N ASN A 47 10.73 0.00 5.04
CA ASN A 47 10.44 -1.12 5.92
C ASN A 47 11.20 -2.40 5.53
N LEU A 48 11.37 -2.67 4.23
CA LEU A 48 12.21 -3.77 3.74
C LEU A 48 13.70 -3.54 4.04
N ALA A 49 14.18 -2.30 3.94
CA ALA A 49 15.54 -1.94 4.32
C ALA A 49 15.77 -2.15 5.82
N THR A 50 14.80 -1.77 6.67
CA THR A 50 14.84 -2.05 8.12
C THR A 50 14.88 -3.55 8.41
N LEU A 51 14.08 -4.35 7.72
CA LEU A 51 14.11 -5.82 7.85
C LEU A 51 15.46 -6.40 7.45
N ALA A 52 15.99 -5.98 6.30
CA ALA A 52 17.30 -6.41 5.84
C ALA A 52 18.40 -6.00 6.84
N PHE A 53 18.32 -4.79 7.38
CA PHE A 53 19.24 -4.30 8.39
C PHE A 53 19.23 -5.19 9.65
N VAL A 54 18.05 -5.51 10.19
CA VAL A 54 17.91 -6.45 11.32
C VAL A 54 18.60 -7.78 11.04
N ILE A 55 18.35 -8.39 9.88
CA ILE A 55 18.92 -9.69 9.51
C ILE A 55 20.44 -9.62 9.43
N ILE A 56 20.99 -8.51 8.92
CA ILE A 56 22.45 -8.32 8.81
C ILE A 56 23.09 -8.16 10.20
N ILE A 57 22.48 -7.38 11.09
CA ILE A 57 23.05 -7.09 12.42
C ILE A 57 22.71 -8.14 13.48
N GLN A 58 21.83 -9.11 13.18
CA GLN A 58 21.32 -10.06 14.19
C GLN A 58 22.43 -10.80 14.95
N ASN A 59 23.57 -11.05 14.30
CA ASN A 59 24.71 -11.75 14.90
C ASN A 59 25.52 -10.86 15.86
N GLN A 60 25.32 -9.54 15.82
CA GLN A 60 25.93 -8.56 16.72
C GLN A 60 25.00 -8.21 17.88
N LEU A 61 23.71 -8.54 17.78
CA LEU A 61 22.76 -8.33 18.85
C LEU A 61 22.87 -9.47 19.89
N PRO A 62 22.56 -9.20 21.17
CA PRO A 62 22.43 -10.24 22.17
C PRO A 62 21.41 -11.31 21.74
N PRO A 63 21.58 -12.59 22.10
CA PRO A 63 20.64 -13.64 21.69
C PRO A 63 19.22 -13.39 22.24
N LEU A 64 19.13 -12.73 23.39
CA LEU A 64 17.90 -12.33 24.07
C LEU A 64 17.83 -10.81 24.15
N ILE A 65 16.69 -10.26 23.77
CA ILE A 65 16.45 -8.83 23.65
C ILE A 65 15.08 -8.46 24.25
N PRO A 66 14.89 -7.22 24.74
CA PRO A 66 13.62 -6.78 25.26
C PRO A 66 12.54 -6.75 24.18
N LEU A 67 11.36 -7.24 24.51
CA LEU A 67 10.17 -7.19 23.65
C LEU A 67 9.55 -5.77 23.65
N PHE A 68 9.77 -5.02 24.73
CA PHE A 68 9.24 -3.67 24.95
C PHE A 68 10.37 -2.64 25.15
N TYR A 69 9.98 -1.37 25.21
CA TYR A 69 10.89 -0.22 25.29
C TYR A 69 11.58 0.00 26.65
N GLY A 70 11.87 -1.05 27.42
CA GLY A 70 12.47 -0.94 28.74
C GLY A 70 13.31 -2.17 29.11
N LEU A 71 14.02 -2.08 30.24
CA LEU A 71 14.79 -3.20 30.76
C LEU A 71 13.85 -4.33 31.21
N PRO A 72 14.09 -5.57 30.76
CA PRO A 72 13.24 -6.70 31.10
C PRO A 72 13.39 -7.03 32.59
N LYS A 73 12.26 -7.17 33.29
CA LYS A 73 12.23 -7.63 34.69
C LYS A 73 11.85 -9.09 34.84
N THR A 74 11.25 -9.67 33.79
CA THR A 74 10.75 -11.05 33.75
C THR A 74 11.17 -11.72 32.45
N GLU A 75 11.21 -13.05 32.44
CA GLU A 75 11.56 -13.85 31.26
C GLU A 75 10.56 -13.67 30.11
N GLU A 76 9.31 -13.31 30.39
CA GLU A 76 8.28 -13.03 29.38
C GLU A 76 8.51 -11.71 28.61
N GLN A 77 9.40 -10.84 29.12
CA GLN A 77 9.71 -9.56 28.49
C GLN A 77 10.91 -9.63 27.54
N VAL A 78 11.47 -10.82 27.31
CA VAL A 78 12.55 -11.04 26.35
C VAL A 78 12.10 -11.92 25.19
N ALA A 79 12.67 -11.65 24.02
CA ALA A 79 12.52 -12.44 22.81
C ALA A 79 13.87 -12.72 22.19
N THR A 80 13.88 -13.60 21.20
CA THR A 80 15.09 -13.83 20.39
C THR A 80 15.36 -12.64 19.48
N SER A 81 16.63 -12.36 19.17
CA SER A 81 16.99 -11.23 18.27
C SER A 81 16.32 -11.28 16.89
N ILE A 82 16.08 -12.48 16.36
CA ILE A 82 15.35 -12.64 15.09
C ILE A 82 13.91 -12.11 15.19
N SER A 83 13.31 -12.07 16.38
CA SER A 83 11.96 -11.54 16.59
C SER A 83 11.81 -10.05 16.24
N LEU A 84 12.90 -9.28 16.05
CA LEU A 84 12.83 -7.91 15.53
C LEU A 84 12.28 -7.79 14.12
N VAL A 85 12.21 -8.90 13.37
CA VAL A 85 11.59 -8.91 12.04
C VAL A 85 10.06 -8.83 12.15
N ILE A 86 9.46 -9.17 13.30
CA ILE A 86 8.00 -9.25 13.46
C ILE A 86 7.32 -7.90 13.18
N PRO A 87 7.73 -6.75 13.78
CA PRO A 87 7.15 -5.45 13.43
C PRO A 87 7.18 -5.16 11.93
N GLY A 88 8.31 -5.46 11.26
CA GLY A 88 8.49 -5.24 9.83
C GLY A 88 7.59 -6.12 8.97
N ILE A 89 7.46 -7.41 9.30
CA ILE A 89 6.56 -8.35 8.59
C ILE A 89 5.11 -7.91 8.76
N LEU A 90 4.70 -7.55 9.97
CA LEU A 90 3.34 -7.10 10.26
C LEU A 90 3.02 -5.82 9.49
N ALA A 91 3.90 -4.81 9.53
CA ALA A 91 3.68 -3.57 8.81
C ALA A 91 3.64 -3.76 7.29
N THR A 92 4.49 -4.64 6.73
CA THR A 92 4.45 -4.98 5.31
C THR A 92 3.11 -5.63 4.96
N SER A 93 2.65 -6.56 5.80
CA SER A 93 1.34 -7.21 5.63
C SER A 93 0.20 -6.21 5.66
N VAL A 94 0.23 -5.24 6.60
CA VAL A 94 -0.77 -4.17 6.67
C VAL A 94 -0.76 -3.32 5.40
N ILE A 95 0.41 -2.91 4.88
CA ILE A 95 0.50 -2.16 3.62
C ILE A 95 -0.10 -2.97 2.46
N LEU A 96 0.26 -4.25 2.33
CA LEU A 96 -0.22 -5.12 1.25
C LEU A 96 -1.73 -5.33 1.32
N ILE A 97 -2.26 -5.62 2.51
CA ILE A 97 -3.70 -5.78 2.73
C ILE A 97 -4.43 -4.47 2.40
N ASN A 98 -3.91 -3.33 2.88
CA ASN A 98 -4.52 -2.03 2.61
C ASN A 98 -4.49 -1.67 1.12
N LEU A 99 -3.42 -2.02 0.41
CA LEU A 99 -3.35 -1.87 -1.04
C LEU A 99 -4.42 -2.72 -1.73
N LEU A 100 -4.56 -4.00 -1.38
CA LEU A 100 -5.57 -4.89 -1.94
C LEU A 100 -6.99 -4.38 -1.69
N ILE A 101 -7.29 -3.95 -0.45
CA ILE A 101 -8.60 -3.39 -0.12
C ILE A 101 -8.84 -2.06 -0.86
N SER A 102 -7.80 -1.24 -1.04
CA SER A 102 -7.92 0.02 -1.79
C SER A 102 -8.30 -0.19 -3.26
N GLN A 103 -7.91 -1.33 -3.87
CA GLN A 103 -8.27 -1.65 -5.25
C GLN A 103 -9.74 -2.01 -5.43
N ILE A 104 -10.39 -2.55 -4.39
CA ILE A 104 -11.82 -2.90 -4.42
C ILE A 104 -12.71 -1.81 -3.82
N THR A 105 -12.11 -0.74 -3.28
CA THR A 105 -12.83 0.40 -2.70
C THR A 105 -13.08 1.44 -3.78
N ASN A 106 -14.32 1.92 -3.90
CA ASN A 106 -14.66 2.96 -4.88
C ASN A 106 -14.44 4.39 -4.35
N ASP A 107 -14.53 4.57 -3.03
CA ASP A 107 -14.41 5.88 -2.39
C ASP A 107 -12.94 6.32 -2.27
N ASP A 108 -12.61 7.48 -2.86
CA ASP A 108 -11.25 7.99 -2.90
C ASP A 108 -10.73 8.48 -1.54
N TYR A 109 -11.63 8.93 -0.66
CA TYR A 109 -11.26 9.29 0.71
C TYR A 109 -10.86 8.04 1.48
N LEU A 110 -11.65 6.96 1.40
CA LEU A 110 -11.30 5.68 2.02
C LEU A 110 -9.98 5.14 1.49
N LYS A 111 -9.74 5.13 0.17
CA LYS A 111 -8.44 4.70 -0.40
C LYS A 111 -7.26 5.46 0.23
N LYS A 112 -7.39 6.79 0.37
CA LYS A 112 -6.33 7.63 0.98
C LYS A 112 -6.06 7.24 2.43
N ILE A 113 -7.12 6.98 3.21
CA ILE A 113 -6.99 6.54 4.61
C ILE A 113 -6.35 5.15 4.71
N LEU A 114 -6.74 4.21 3.84
CA LEU A 114 -6.11 2.88 3.77
C LEU A 114 -4.61 2.97 3.46
N ILE A 115 -4.24 3.80 2.49
CA ILE A 115 -2.82 4.01 2.19
C ILE A 115 -2.08 4.66 3.36
N LEU A 116 -2.65 5.72 3.95
CA LEU A 116 -2.01 6.44 5.05
C LEU A 116 -1.81 5.57 6.29
N THR A 117 -2.80 4.75 6.64
CA THR A 117 -2.69 3.80 7.77
C THR A 117 -1.58 2.77 7.55
N GLY A 118 -1.39 2.29 6.31
CA GLY A 118 -0.27 1.41 5.97
C GLY A 118 1.09 2.10 6.11
N VAL A 119 1.20 3.34 5.61
CA VAL A 119 2.41 4.17 5.74
C VAL A 119 2.76 4.42 7.21
N VAL A 120 1.79 4.81 8.02
CA VAL A 120 1.97 5.03 9.46
C VAL A 120 2.40 3.74 10.17
N SER A 121 1.83 2.59 9.81
CA SER A 121 2.21 1.29 10.36
C SER A 121 3.68 0.94 10.07
N ALA A 122 4.15 1.17 8.84
CA ALA A 122 5.57 0.97 8.49
C ALA A 122 6.52 1.93 9.21
N PHE A 123 6.12 3.19 9.36
CA PHE A 123 6.89 4.16 10.13
C PHE A 123 7.00 3.74 11.61
N LEU A 124 5.88 3.31 12.21
CA LEU A 124 5.84 2.86 13.60
C LEU A 124 6.66 1.58 13.81
N SER A 125 6.57 0.63 12.88
CA SER A 125 7.42 -0.57 12.85
C SER A 125 8.91 -0.19 12.83
N THR A 126 9.31 0.73 11.95
CA THR A 126 10.71 1.17 11.85
C THR A 126 11.21 1.81 13.13
N ILE A 127 10.43 2.72 13.73
CA ILE A 127 10.77 3.33 15.03
C ILE A 127 10.88 2.27 16.12
N THR A 128 9.95 1.31 16.14
CA THR A 128 9.94 0.23 17.15
C THR A 128 11.23 -0.58 17.08
N THR A 129 11.58 -1.04 15.89
CA THR A 129 12.78 -1.83 15.65
C THR A 129 14.05 -1.05 15.99
N LEU A 130 14.19 0.20 15.50
CA LEU A 130 15.36 1.02 15.79
C LEU A 130 15.50 1.32 17.29
N LYS A 131 14.39 1.59 17.98
CA LYS A 131 14.42 1.87 19.41
C LYS A 131 14.85 0.65 20.22
N ILE A 132 14.40 -0.55 19.86
CA ILE A 132 14.87 -1.78 20.51
C ILE A 132 16.36 -1.97 20.22
N ILE A 133 16.80 -1.81 18.97
CA ILE A 133 18.23 -1.92 18.60
C ILE A 133 19.08 -0.95 19.42
N PHE A 134 18.69 0.33 19.54
CA PHE A 134 19.45 1.30 20.32
C PHE A 134 19.38 1.07 21.84
N LEU A 135 18.33 0.42 22.33
CA LEU A 135 18.21 0.06 23.74
C LEU A 135 19.21 -1.04 24.13
N VAL A 136 19.43 -2.03 23.26
CA VAL A 136 20.36 -3.14 23.51
C VAL A 136 21.75 -2.97 22.89
N GLY A 137 21.86 -2.21 21.81
CA GLY A 137 23.08 -1.96 21.05
C GLY A 137 23.94 -0.85 21.64
N VAL A 138 23.82 -0.57 22.94
CA VAL A 138 24.77 0.28 23.66
C VAL A 138 26.09 -0.48 23.74
N PHE A 139 27.01 -0.11 22.86
CA PHE A 139 28.43 -0.45 22.94
C PHE A 139 29.14 0.48 23.91
#